data_AF-B0MWM4-F1
#
_entry.id   AF-B0MWM4-F1
#
_cell.length_a   1.000
_cell.length_b   1.000
_cell.length_c   1.000
_cell.angle_alpha   90.00
_cell.angle_beta   90.00
_cell.angle_gamma   90.00
#
_symmetry.space_group_name_H-M   'P 1'
#
loop_
_entity.id
_entity.type
_entity.pdbx_description
1 polymer ?
#
loop_
_entity_poly.entity_id
_entity_poly.type
_entity_poly.pdbx_seq_one_letter_code
_entity_poly.pdbx_strand_id
1 'polypeptide(L)'
;MKKIILSCAAALLAIGSAHATPKFLSLNNKHGKTTIKIEIPASDRDETNGLSIEDVVLYNSGKTFQAKSVDAIWGDNSTVILQFEKLTAFEDCTLSFSLNGEPVSLDIQSCLADRK
;
A
#
# COMPACT_ATOMS: atom_id res chain seq x y z
N MET A 1 -28.92 -16.48 20.95
CA MET A 1 -27.72 -15.83 21.52
C MET A 1 -27.05 -15.01 20.43
N LYS A 2 -27.05 -13.68 20.57
CA LYS A 2 -26.50 -12.73 19.59
C LYS A 2 -24.96 -12.81 19.60
N LYS A 3 -24.34 -13.07 18.45
CA LYS A 3 -22.90 -12.86 18.25
C LYS A 3 -22.72 -11.42 17.78
N ILE A 4 -22.17 -10.57 18.65
CA ILE A 4 -21.87 -9.18 18.33
C ILE A 4 -20.58 -9.19 17.51
N ILE A 5 -20.69 -8.87 16.22
CA ILE A 5 -19.53 -8.65 15.34
C ILE A 5 -19.02 -7.27 15.69
N LEU A 6 -17.87 -7.21 16.35
CA LEU A 6 -17.16 -5.97 16.64
C LEU A 6 -16.48 -5.51 15.33
N SER A 7 -17.18 -4.71 14.51
CA SER A 7 -16.57 -4.03 13.38
C SER A 7 -15.82 -2.80 13.88
N CYS A 8 -14.49 -2.89 13.98
CA CYS A 8 -13.65 -1.72 14.20
C CYS A 8 -13.40 -1.07 12.83
N ALA A 9 -14.22 -0.09 12.47
CA ALA A 9 -13.95 0.76 11.32
C ALA A 9 -12.89 1.80 11.74
N ALA A 10 -11.65 1.59 11.32
CA ALA A 10 -10.62 2.60 11.42
C ALA A 10 -10.90 3.68 10.36
N ALA A 11 -11.60 4.74 10.76
CA ALA A 11 -11.67 5.97 9.97
C ALA A 11 -10.36 6.73 10.19
N LEU A 12 -9.39 6.56 9.28
CA LEU A 12 -8.20 7.41 9.23
C LEU A 12 -8.58 8.74 8.55
N LEU A 13 -8.67 9.80 9.35
CA LEU A 13 -8.74 11.17 8.86
C LEU A 13 -7.33 11.55 8.35
N ALA A 14 -7.18 11.72 7.04
CA ALA A 14 -5.94 12.22 6.46
C ALA A 14 -5.77 13.71 6.79
N ILE A 15 -4.78 14.03 7.63
CA ILE A 15 -4.31 15.39 7.85
C ILE A 15 -3.24 15.66 6.78
N GLY A 16 -3.51 16.64 5.91
CA GLY A 16 -2.63 16.98 4.80
C GLY A 16 -1.38 17.72 5.26
N SER A 17 -0.23 17.07 5.14
CA SER A 17 1.09 17.69 5.08
C SER A 17 1.60 17.50 3.64
N ALA A 18 2.12 18.56 3.02
CA ALA A 18 2.55 18.58 1.62
C ALA A 18 3.89 17.85 1.39
N HIS A 19 3.99 16.60 1.85
CA HIS A 19 5.05 15.67 1.47
C HIS A 19 4.73 15.09 0.09
N ALA A 20 5.76 14.76 -0.69
CA ALA A 20 5.56 14.22 -2.02
C ALA A 20 5.05 12.79 -1.86
N THR A 21 3.72 12.63 -1.88
CA THR A 21 3.08 11.37 -1.49
C THR A 21 3.55 10.20 -2.35
N PRO A 22 3.75 9.01 -1.75
CA PRO A 22 3.95 7.77 -2.46
C PRO A 22 3.00 7.58 -3.65
N LYS A 23 3.49 7.01 -4.75
CA LYS A 23 2.70 6.87 -5.99
C LYS A 23 2.59 5.42 -6.41
N PHE A 24 1.40 5.01 -6.85
CA PHE A 24 1.24 3.72 -7.51
C PHE A 24 1.94 3.69 -8.87
N LEU A 25 2.71 2.64 -9.15
CA LEU A 25 3.35 2.42 -10.44
C LEU A 25 2.68 1.31 -11.24
N SER A 26 2.57 0.13 -10.63
CA SER A 26 2.05 -1.04 -11.34
C SER A 26 1.52 -2.12 -10.40
N LEU A 27 0.61 -2.93 -10.94
CA LEU A 27 0.13 -4.16 -10.35
C LEU A 27 0.36 -5.30 -11.33
N ASN A 28 0.96 -6.39 -10.86
CA ASN A 28 1.13 -7.62 -11.61
C ASN A 28 0.55 -8.78 -10.80
N ASN A 29 -0.38 -9.51 -11.41
CA ASN A 29 -0.99 -10.68 -10.81
C ASN A 29 -0.70 -11.91 -11.68
N LYS A 30 0.57 -12.32 -11.79
CA LYS A 30 1.03 -13.50 -12.54
C LYS A 30 1.90 -14.40 -11.66
N HIS A 31 2.20 -15.61 -12.12
CA HIS A 31 3.14 -16.53 -11.46
C HIS A 31 2.78 -16.88 -10.00
N GLY A 32 1.48 -17.07 -9.70
CA GLY A 32 1.04 -17.49 -8.37
C GLY A 32 1.18 -16.43 -7.28
N LYS A 33 1.38 -15.16 -7.62
CA LYS A 33 1.47 -14.05 -6.67
C LYS A 33 0.87 -12.76 -7.20
N THR A 34 0.62 -11.83 -6.29
CA THR A 34 0.30 -10.44 -6.61
C THR A 34 1.50 -9.57 -6.21
N THR A 35 1.92 -8.68 -7.10
CA THR A 35 3.01 -7.73 -6.86
C THR A 35 2.52 -6.33 -7.16
N ILE A 36 2.64 -5.42 -6.19
CA ILE A 36 2.37 -4.00 -6.35
C ILE A 36 3.70 -3.27 -6.28
N LYS A 37 3.93 -2.34 -7.20
CA LYS A 37 5.06 -1.42 -7.15
C LYS A 37 4.57 -0.02 -6.86
N ILE A 38 5.24 0.65 -5.91
CA ILE A 38 5.02 2.05 -5.60
C ILE A 38 6.35 2.81 -5.70
N GLU A 39 6.27 4.10 -5.96
CA GLU A 39 7.40 5.03 -5.92
C GLU A 39 7.31 5.85 -4.63
N ILE A 40 8.41 5.93 -3.90
CA ILE A 40 8.59 6.82 -2.74
C ILE A 40 9.59 7.91 -3.14
N PRO A 41 9.19 9.20 -3.13
CA PRO A 41 10.10 10.29 -3.43
C PRO A 41 11.26 10.38 -2.43
N ALA A 42 12.44 10.82 -2.88
CA ALA A 42 13.57 11.02 -1.96
C ALA A 42 13.27 12.03 -0.84
N SER A 43 12.35 12.97 -1.06
CA SER A 43 11.90 13.92 -0.04
C SER A 43 11.20 13.27 1.16
N ASP A 44 10.73 12.03 0.99
CA ASP A 44 10.00 11.28 2.01
C ASP A 44 10.92 10.30 2.75
N ARG A 45 12.23 10.34 2.46
CA ARG A 45 13.26 9.63 3.24
C ARG A 45 13.50 10.34 4.56
N ASP A 46 13.95 9.59 5.55
CA ASP A 46 14.32 10.16 6.85
C ASP A 46 15.64 10.96 6.78
N GLU A 47 16.02 11.58 7.90
CA GLU A 47 17.24 12.38 8.02
C GLU A 47 18.55 11.61 7.75
N THR A 48 18.51 10.28 7.81
CA THR A 48 19.63 9.38 7.47
C THR A 48 19.59 8.92 6.02
N ASN A 49 18.67 9.46 5.22
CA ASN A 49 18.31 9.00 3.87
C ASN A 49 17.78 7.55 3.87
N GLY A 50 17.21 7.12 5.00
CA GLY A 50 16.57 5.84 5.22
C GLY A 50 15.11 5.81 4.81
N LEU A 51 14.58 4.59 4.71
CA LEU A 51 13.17 4.29 4.45
C LEU A 51 12.76 3.12 5.33
N SER A 52 11.87 3.36 6.29
CA SER A 52 11.13 2.31 6.96
C SER A 52 9.74 2.16 6.35
N ILE A 53 9.37 0.93 6.00
CA ILE A 53 8.06 0.58 5.45
C ILE A 53 7.52 -0.60 6.26
N GLU A 54 6.50 -0.32 7.05
CA GLU A 54 5.94 -1.24 8.03
C GLU A 54 4.42 -1.39 7.83
N ASP A 55 3.81 -2.36 8.51
CA ASP A 55 2.35 -2.59 8.53
C ASP A 55 1.68 -2.63 7.15
N VAL A 56 2.36 -3.22 6.16
CA VAL A 56 1.87 -3.23 4.78
C VAL A 56 0.67 -4.15 4.62
N VAL A 57 -0.49 -3.54 4.39
CA VAL A 57 -1.78 -4.22 4.21
C VAL A 57 -2.44 -3.77 2.91
N LEU A 58 -2.86 -4.73 2.11
CA LEU A 58 -3.75 -4.51 0.97
C LEU A 58 -5.19 -4.85 1.38
N TYR A 59 -6.06 -3.87 1.38
CA TYR A 59 -7.50 -4.09 1.43
C TYR A 59 -8.02 -4.36 0.01
N ASN A 60 -8.80 -5.43 -0.16
CA ASN A 60 -9.39 -5.84 -1.43
C ASN A 60 -10.67 -6.65 -1.17
N SER A 61 -11.79 -6.24 -1.77
CA SER A 61 -13.10 -6.89 -1.67
C SER A 61 -13.52 -7.22 -0.22
N GLY A 62 -13.42 -6.25 0.70
CA GLY A 62 -13.81 -6.47 2.10
C GLY A 62 -12.80 -7.23 2.96
N LYS A 63 -11.65 -7.61 2.41
CA LYS A 63 -10.63 -8.42 3.11
C LYS A 63 -9.28 -7.70 3.14
N THR A 64 -8.52 -7.96 4.20
CA THR A 64 -7.15 -7.48 4.35
C THR A 64 -6.15 -8.57 4.05
N PHE A 65 -5.13 -8.26 3.26
CA PHE A 65 -4.03 -9.15 2.90
C PHE A 65 -2.73 -8.54 3.38
N GLN A 66 -2.00 -9.27 4.21
CA GLN A 66 -0.68 -8.87 4.70
C GLN A 66 0.36 -9.09 3.60
N ALA A 67 1.33 -8.18 3.49
CA ALA A 67 2.46 -8.38 2.59
C ALA A 67 3.31 -9.59 3.05
N LYS A 68 3.71 -10.41 2.08
CA LYS A 68 4.66 -11.52 2.27
C LYS A 68 6.10 -11.06 2.22
N SER A 69 6.38 -10.04 1.41
CA SER A 69 7.69 -9.39 1.35
C SER A 69 7.55 -7.93 0.94
N VAL A 70 8.52 -7.14 1.38
CA VAL A 70 8.69 -5.72 1.07
C VAL A 70 10.15 -5.56 0.66
N ASP A 71 10.38 -5.18 -0.59
CA ASP A 71 11.71 -4.95 -1.14
C ASP A 71 11.80 -3.52 -1.68
N ALA A 72 13.00 -2.93 -1.68
CA ALA A 72 13.22 -1.58 -2.18
C ALA A 72 14.40 -1.54 -3.16
N ILE A 73 14.21 -0.82 -4.27
CA ILE A 73 15.25 -0.45 -5.22
C ILE A 73 15.50 1.05 -5.05
N TRP A 74 16.70 1.40 -4.64
CA TRP A 74 17.11 2.79 -4.42
C TRP A 74 17.49 3.48 -5.74
N GLY A 75 17.12 4.74 -5.87
CA GLY A 75 17.41 5.62 -7.01
C GLY A 75 17.16 7.08 -6.62
N ASP A 76 16.92 7.96 -7.60
CA ASP A 76 16.49 9.34 -7.33
C ASP A 76 15.19 9.36 -6.53
N ASN A 77 14.25 8.50 -6.90
CA ASN A 77 13.15 8.04 -6.04
C ASN A 77 13.37 6.54 -5.77
N SER A 78 12.80 6.03 -4.68
CA SER A 78 12.86 4.61 -4.35
C SER A 78 11.67 3.87 -4.92
N THR A 79 11.90 2.78 -5.65
CA THR A 79 10.82 1.86 -6.07
C THR A 79 10.67 0.77 -5.02
N VAL A 80 9.49 0.69 -4.40
CA VAL A 80 9.16 -0.33 -3.41
C VAL A 80 8.30 -1.41 -4.09
N ILE A 81 8.65 -2.66 -3.85
CA ILE A 81 8.00 -3.84 -4.41
C ILE A 81 7.35 -4.61 -3.26
N LEU A 82 6.02 -4.67 -3.30
CA LEU A 82 5.18 -5.30 -2.29
C LEU A 82 4.62 -6.60 -2.86
N GLN A 83 4.87 -7.72 -2.19
CA GLN A 83 4.37 -9.03 -2.62
C GLN A 83 3.25 -9.50 -1.70
N PHE A 84 2.15 -9.97 -2.29
CA PHE A 84 1.03 -10.61 -1.59
C PHE A 84 0.76 -12.00 -2.16
N GLU A 85 -0.15 -12.72 -1.50
CA GLU A 85 -0.74 -13.91 -2.08
C GLU A 85 -1.39 -13.61 -3.44
N LYS A 86 -1.55 -14.66 -4.25
CA LYS A 86 -2.31 -14.58 -5.49
C LYS A 86 -3.74 -14.15 -5.17
N LEU A 87 -4.14 -12.98 -5.67
CA LEU A 87 -5.52 -12.52 -5.58
C LEU A 87 -6.30 -12.97 -6.81
N THR A 88 -7.59 -13.21 -6.64
CA THR A 88 -8.49 -13.66 -7.70
C THR A 88 -9.29 -12.52 -8.33
N ALA A 89 -9.48 -11.43 -7.60
CA ALA A 89 -10.19 -10.23 -8.02
C ALA A 89 -9.51 -8.98 -7.44
N PHE A 90 -9.78 -7.84 -8.06
CA PHE A 90 -9.33 -6.51 -7.63
C PHE A 90 -10.53 -5.57 -7.60
N GLU A 91 -11.08 -5.34 -6.42
CA GLU A 91 -12.26 -4.51 -6.17
C GLU A 91 -12.07 -3.78 -4.84
N ASP A 92 -12.43 -2.50 -4.80
CA ASP A 92 -12.21 -1.60 -3.67
C ASP A 92 -10.78 -1.62 -3.13
N CYS A 93 -9.79 -1.73 -4.02
CA CYS A 93 -8.38 -1.89 -3.65
C CYS A 93 -7.79 -0.64 -2.98
N THR A 94 -7.40 -0.76 -1.71
CA THR A 94 -6.66 0.28 -0.97
C THR A 94 -5.40 -0.33 -0.36
N LEU A 95 -4.24 0.28 -0.63
CA LEU A 95 -2.98 -0.11 -0.03
C LEU A 95 -2.71 0.81 1.17
N SER A 96 -2.42 0.23 2.34
CA SER A 96 -2.05 0.94 3.56
C SER A 96 -0.70 0.46 4.06
N PHE A 97 0.13 1.36 4.57
CA PHE A 97 1.42 1.06 5.19
C PHE A 97 1.87 2.22 6.07
N SER A 98 2.83 1.98 6.95
CA SER A 98 3.53 3.01 7.73
C SER A 98 4.82 3.36 7.01
N LEU A 99 5.03 4.64 6.68
CA LEU A 99 6.25 5.17 6.08
C LEU A 99 6.99 6.02 7.11
N ASN A 100 8.15 5.56 7.57
CA ASN A 100 8.91 6.21 8.65
C ASN A 100 8.06 6.53 9.90
N GLY A 101 7.13 5.61 10.23
CA GLY A 101 6.19 5.75 11.36
C GLY A 101 4.89 6.49 11.04
N GLU A 102 4.79 7.14 9.87
CA GLU A 102 3.59 7.87 9.46
C GLU A 102 2.65 7.02 8.60
N PRO A 103 1.34 6.97 8.89
CA PRO A 103 0.40 6.16 8.13
C PRO A 103 0.16 6.73 6.73
N VAL A 104 0.31 5.88 5.72
CA VAL A 104 0.05 6.19 4.31
C VAL A 104 -1.04 5.28 3.78
N SER A 105 -1.95 5.85 3.00
CA SER A 105 -2.98 5.13 2.26
C SER A 105 -2.98 5.53 0.79
N LEU A 106 -3.00 4.55 -0.10
CA LEU A 106 -3.07 4.73 -1.55
C LEU A 106 -4.31 4.04 -2.09
N ASP A 107 -5.16 4.81 -2.78
CA ASP A 107 -6.28 4.29 -3.55
C ASP A 107 -5.75 3.64 -4.84
N ILE A 108 -5.63 2.31 -4.80
CA ILE A 108 -5.20 1.52 -5.95
C ILE A 108 -6.36 1.31 -6.93
N GLN A 109 -7.60 1.29 -6.44
CA GLN A 109 -8.79 1.05 -7.25
C GLN A 109 -8.92 2.08 -8.37
N SER A 110 -8.76 3.36 -8.03
CA SER A 110 -8.79 4.45 -9.01
C SER A 110 -7.68 4.29 -10.07
N CYS A 111 -6.47 3.90 -9.67
CA CYS A 111 -5.35 3.69 -10.60
C CYS A 111 -5.51 2.48 -11.54
N LEU A 112 -6.41 1.54 -11.21
CA LEU A 112 -6.76 0.41 -12.07
C LEU A 112 -7.90 0.74 -13.05
N ALA A 113 -8.82 1.63 -12.65
CA ALA A 113 -9.96 2.04 -13.46
C ALA A 113 -9.52 2.84 -14.70
N ASP A 114 -8.46 3.63 -14.58
CA ASP A 114 -7.88 4.46 -15.66
C ASP A 114 -7.20 3.65 -16.78
N ARG A 115 -7.15 2.31 -16.66
CA ARG A 115 -6.54 1.41 -17.66
C ARG A 115 -7.55 0.63 -18.49
N LYS A 116 -8.83 0.99 -18.46
CA LYS A 116 -9.87 0.39 -19.33
C LYS A 116 -9.84 0.92 -20.75
#